data_AF-A0A0S8B3F6-F1
#
_entry.id   AF-A0A0S8B3F6-F1
#
_cell.length_a   1.000
_cell.length_b   1.000
_cell.length_c   1.000
_cell.angle_alpha   90.00
_cell.angle_beta   90.00
_cell.angle_gamma   90.00
#
_symmetry.space_group_name_H-M   'P 1'
#
loop_
_entity.id
_entity.type
_entity.pdbx_description
1 polymer ?
#
loop_
_entity_poly.entity_id
_entity_poly.type
_entity_poly.pdbx_seq_one_letter_code
_entity_poly.pdbx_strand_id
1 'polypeptide(L)'
;MALTAQALALLARHLPGKRILSFGYPDLVAPAEEIERLLGVRPTRFTDFGRWHGVDFPLPETLEVFDAIGARLECVDIQPSRGVERVVDLNHPCELGSFDLVIDAGTIEHCFNIGQAIINAAQAVAVGGHVFHAPPLSMLNHGFYNINPTLLHDFYVQNGWTVEVLTGG
;
A
#
# COMPACT_ATOMS: atom_id res chain seq x y z
N MET A 1 -1.15 2.37 8.22
CA MET A 1 -1.05 1.65 6.94
C MET A 1 0.23 0.84 6.97
N ALA A 2 0.18 -0.43 6.64
CA ALA A 2 1.33 -1.32 6.79
C ALA A 2 1.36 -2.44 5.76
N LEU A 3 2.56 -2.71 5.24
CA LEU A 3 2.83 -3.93 4.47
C LEU A 3 3.42 -4.97 5.41
N THR A 4 2.67 -6.04 5.65
CA THR A 4 3.16 -7.21 6.38
C THR A 4 4.17 -7.99 5.55
N ALA A 5 4.95 -8.89 6.18
CA ALA A 5 5.83 -9.80 5.46
C ALA A 5 5.11 -10.61 4.35
N GLN A 6 3.86 -11.01 4.59
CA GLN A 6 3.06 -11.72 3.58
C GLN A 6 2.67 -10.81 2.41
N ALA A 7 2.24 -9.58 2.69
CA ALA A 7 1.96 -8.61 1.64
C ALA A 7 3.22 -8.30 0.81
N LEU A 8 4.37 -8.14 1.49
CA LEU A 8 5.66 -7.94 0.82
C LEU A 8 6.07 -9.13 -0.03
N ALA A 9 5.82 -10.36 0.40
CA ALA A 9 6.13 -11.54 -0.40
C ALA A 9 5.34 -11.56 -1.72
N LEU A 10 4.07 -11.13 -1.72
CA LEU A 10 3.27 -10.99 -2.94
C LEU A 10 3.78 -9.84 -3.83
N LEU A 11 4.18 -8.73 -3.22
CA LEU A 11 4.66 -7.55 -3.92
C LEU A 11 6.11 -7.67 -4.42
N ALA A 12 6.93 -8.54 -3.86
CA ALA A 12 8.40 -8.54 -4.03
C ALA A 12 8.87 -8.47 -5.49
N ARG A 13 8.20 -9.18 -6.40
CA ARG A 13 8.54 -9.16 -7.85
C ARG A 13 8.01 -7.95 -8.62
N HIS A 14 7.07 -7.20 -8.03
CA HIS A 14 6.43 -6.02 -8.64
C HIS A 14 7.02 -4.70 -8.13
N LEU A 15 7.90 -4.71 -7.12
CA LEU A 15 8.49 -3.49 -6.55
C LEU A 15 9.73 -2.97 -7.31
N PRO A 16 10.73 -3.80 -7.67
CA PRO A 16 12.02 -3.29 -8.13
C PRO A 16 11.92 -2.43 -9.40
N GLY A 17 12.59 -1.28 -9.40
CA GLY A 17 12.64 -0.37 -10.54
C GLY A 17 11.32 0.34 -10.89
N LYS A 18 10.26 0.19 -10.08
CA LYS A 18 8.93 0.72 -10.40
C LYS A 18 8.67 2.11 -9.84
N ARG A 19 7.83 2.88 -10.54
CA ARG A 19 7.17 4.08 -10.00
C ARG A 19 5.94 3.64 -9.24
N ILE A 20 5.92 3.90 -7.94
CA ILE A 20 4.91 3.40 -7.01
C ILE A 20 4.17 4.58 -6.39
N LEU A 21 2.86 4.50 -6.38
CA LEU A 21 2.01 5.36 -5.57
C LEU A 21 1.47 4.56 -4.40
N SER A 22 1.65 5.06 -3.18
CA SER A 22 1.03 4.49 -1.98
C SER A 22 -0.04 5.42 -1.44
N PHE A 23 -1.20 4.86 -1.13
CA PHE A 23 -2.22 5.52 -0.33
C PHE A 23 -1.83 5.33 1.13
N GLY A 24 -1.45 6.42 1.80
CA GLY A 24 -0.78 6.45 3.09
C GLY A 24 0.68 5.99 3.00
N TYR A 25 1.47 6.27 4.04
CA TYR A 25 2.83 5.73 4.15
C TYR A 25 2.82 4.23 4.46
N PRO A 26 3.43 3.36 3.62
CA PRO A 26 3.36 1.92 3.83
C PRO A 26 4.49 1.49 4.77
N ASP A 27 4.26 1.54 6.08
CA ASP A 27 5.22 1.03 7.07
C ASP A 27 5.51 -0.46 6.81
N LEU A 28 6.78 -0.86 6.88
CA LEU A 28 7.19 -2.25 6.64
C LEU A 28 7.14 -3.06 7.95
N VAL A 29 6.08 -3.84 8.14
CA VAL A 29 5.89 -4.67 9.34
C VAL A 29 6.52 -6.05 9.10
N ALA A 30 7.85 -6.05 9.08
CA ALA A 30 8.68 -7.25 8.99
C ALA A 30 10.09 -6.98 9.57
N PRO A 31 10.74 -7.97 10.21
CA PRO A 31 12.14 -7.85 10.66
C PRO A 31 13.11 -7.60 9.50
N ALA A 32 14.29 -7.04 9.80
CA ALA A 32 15.31 -6.73 8.79
C ALA A 32 15.76 -7.95 7.96
N GLU A 33 15.89 -9.10 8.61
CA GLU A 33 16.27 -10.37 7.97
C GLU A 33 15.19 -10.83 6.99
N GLU A 34 13.93 -10.55 7.29
CA GLU A 34 12.79 -10.88 6.44
C GLU A 34 12.76 -9.96 5.20
N ILE A 35 13.02 -8.66 5.38
CA ILE A 35 13.18 -7.72 4.26
C ILE A 35 14.33 -8.14 3.35
N GLU A 36 15.49 -8.48 3.92
CA GLU A 36 16.65 -8.96 3.17
C GLU A 36 16.32 -10.22 2.38
N ARG A 37 15.59 -11.16 2.98
CA ARG A 37 15.17 -12.40 2.30
C ARG A 37 14.20 -12.14 1.16
N LEU A 38 13.25 -11.22 1.33
CA LEU A 38 12.17 -10.97 0.36
C LEU A 38 12.59 -10.03 -0.77
N LEU A 39 13.38 -9.00 -0.47
CA LEU A 39 13.71 -7.92 -1.40
C LEU A 39 15.20 -7.89 -1.79
N GLY A 40 16.04 -8.73 -1.18
CA GLY A 40 17.47 -8.79 -1.48
C GLY A 40 18.27 -7.59 -0.97
N VAL A 41 17.69 -6.75 -0.11
CA VAL A 41 18.31 -5.56 0.45
C VAL A 41 18.22 -5.58 1.98
N ARG A 42 19.33 -5.31 2.65
CA ARG A 42 19.38 -5.21 4.12
C ARG A 42 19.13 -3.76 4.55
N PRO A 43 18.02 -3.46 5.25
CA PRO A 43 17.77 -2.11 5.75
C PRO A 43 18.81 -1.71 6.80
N THR A 44 19.18 -0.43 6.82
CA THR A 44 20.13 0.12 7.82
C THR A 44 19.51 1.23 8.67
N ARG A 45 18.39 1.81 8.21
CA ARG A 45 17.60 2.78 8.94
C ARG A 45 16.29 2.16 9.41
N PHE A 46 15.85 2.62 10.58
CA PHE A 46 14.67 2.11 11.24
C PHE A 46 13.87 3.24 11.87
N THR A 47 12.59 2.95 12.13
CA THR A 47 11.63 3.85 12.77
C THR A 47 11.05 3.20 14.03
N ASP A 48 10.66 4.03 15.00
CA ASP A 48 10.07 3.57 16.26
C ASP A 48 8.54 3.37 16.19
N PHE A 49 7.99 3.22 14.98
CA PHE A 49 6.54 3.07 14.76
C PHE A 49 6.02 1.65 14.97
N GLY A 50 6.86 0.68 15.36
CA GLY A 50 6.46 -0.71 15.56
C GLY A 50 5.24 -0.89 16.47
N ARG A 51 5.16 -0.10 17.56
CA ARG A 51 4.04 -0.15 18.51
C ARG A 51 2.70 0.22 17.89
N TRP A 52 2.69 1.06 16.85
CA TRP A 52 1.46 1.44 16.14
C TRP A 52 0.86 0.25 15.38
N HIS A 53 1.70 -0.75 15.09
CA HIS A 53 1.35 -1.98 14.37
C HIS A 53 1.34 -3.20 15.29
N GLY A 54 1.38 -3.00 16.61
CA GLY A 54 1.33 -4.09 17.58
C GLY A 54 2.59 -4.97 17.64
N VAL A 55 3.74 -4.48 17.15
CA VAL A 55 5.02 -5.18 17.21
C VAL A 55 6.03 -4.47 18.11
N ASP A 56 6.92 -5.25 18.72
CA ASP A 56 7.95 -4.76 19.66
C ASP A 56 9.36 -4.77 19.03
N PHE A 57 9.44 -4.50 17.74
CA PHE A 57 10.70 -4.32 17.02
C PHE A 57 10.67 -3.04 16.19
N PRO A 58 11.83 -2.40 15.96
CA PRO A 58 11.90 -1.20 15.13
C PRO A 58 11.64 -1.57 13.66
N LEU A 59 10.85 -0.75 12.97
CA LEU A 59 10.44 -1.05 11.59
C LEU A 59 11.49 -0.53 10.60
N PRO A 60 11.87 -1.30 9.57
CA PRO A 60 12.70 -0.81 8.47
C PRO A 60 12.15 0.48 7.85
N GLU A 61 13.03 1.43 7.54
CA GLU A 61 12.66 2.67 6.86
C GLU A 61 12.21 2.38 5.41
N THR A 62 10.91 2.52 5.14
CA THR A 62 10.32 2.18 3.84
C THR A 62 11.01 2.90 2.68
N LEU A 63 11.28 4.20 2.81
CA LEU A 63 11.93 4.97 1.74
C LEU A 63 13.34 4.47 1.43
N GLU A 64 14.11 4.08 2.45
CA GLU A 64 15.44 3.49 2.25
C GLU A 64 15.34 2.16 1.50
N VAL A 65 14.43 1.28 1.95
CA VAL A 65 14.25 -0.05 1.35
C VAL A 65 13.80 0.07 -0.11
N PHE A 66 12.86 0.96 -0.40
CA PHE A 66 12.33 1.15 -1.75
C PHE A 66 13.38 1.77 -2.68
N ASP A 67 14.13 2.77 -2.21
CA ASP A 67 15.23 3.37 -2.98
C ASP A 67 16.33 2.34 -3.30
N ALA A 68 16.67 1.47 -2.33
CA ALA A 68 17.69 0.43 -2.49
C ALA A 68 17.34 -0.61 -3.57
N ILE A 69 16.05 -0.85 -3.85
CA ILE A 69 15.59 -1.73 -4.94
C ILE A 69 15.27 -0.95 -6.23
N GLY A 70 15.64 0.33 -6.30
CA GLY A 70 15.40 1.21 -7.44
C GLY A 70 13.94 1.61 -7.63
N ALA A 71 13.08 1.39 -6.62
CA ALA A 71 11.70 1.83 -6.67
C ALA A 71 11.59 3.31 -6.29
N ARG A 72 10.73 4.05 -6.99
CA ARG A 72 10.40 5.43 -6.64
C ARG A 72 9.03 5.47 -5.99
N LEU A 73 9.01 5.66 -4.67
CA LEU A 73 7.78 5.74 -3.88
C LEU A 73 7.29 7.19 -3.78
N GLU A 74 6.03 7.40 -4.14
CA GLU A 74 5.27 8.61 -3.83
C GLU A 74 4.09 8.23 -2.93
N CYS A 75 3.84 9.00 -1.88
CA CYS A 75 2.75 8.74 -0.94
C CYS A 75 1.70 9.86 -0.99
N VAL A 76 0.43 9.50 -0.86
CA VAL A 76 -0.68 10.46 -0.73
C VAL A 76 -1.56 10.09 0.46
N ASP A 77 -2.01 11.09 1.21
CA ASP A 77 -2.84 10.89 2.40
C ASP A 77 -3.61 12.20 2.69
N ILE A 78 -4.68 12.15 3.49
CA ILE A 78 -5.40 13.35 3.93
C ILE A 78 -4.53 14.18 4.91
N GLN A 79 -3.51 13.57 5.50
CA GLN A 79 -2.54 14.23 6.38
C GLN A 79 -1.13 13.66 6.21
N PRO A 80 -0.06 14.48 6.36
CA PRO A 80 1.31 14.01 6.23
C PRO A 80 1.80 13.30 7.50
N SER A 81 1.31 12.08 7.73
CA SER A 81 1.56 11.28 8.95
C SER A 81 3.05 10.95 9.18
N ARG A 82 3.84 10.87 8.10
CA ARG A 82 5.30 10.67 8.13
C ARG A 82 6.08 11.85 7.54
N GLY A 83 5.39 12.91 7.14
CA GLY A 83 5.98 14.15 6.64
C GLY A 83 6.40 14.12 5.17
N VAL A 84 6.10 13.04 4.45
CA VAL A 84 6.50 12.85 3.04
C VAL A 84 5.31 12.73 2.10
N GLU A 85 4.12 12.51 2.65
CA GLU A 85 2.89 12.35 1.89
C GLU A 85 2.43 13.68 1.31
N ARG A 86 2.07 13.67 0.02
CA ARG A 86 1.33 14.78 -0.58
C ARG A 86 -0.10 14.75 -0.06
N VAL A 87 -0.57 15.89 0.44
CA VAL A 87 -1.93 16.00 0.99
C VAL A 87 -2.97 15.89 -0.13
N VAL A 88 -3.81 14.85 -0.07
CA VAL A 88 -4.86 14.55 -1.04
C VAL A 88 -6.07 13.98 -0.33
N ASP A 89 -7.27 14.47 -0.67
CA ASP A 89 -8.52 13.88 -0.23
C ASP A 89 -9.03 12.86 -1.26
N LEU A 90 -8.85 11.57 -0.96
CA LEU A 90 -9.27 10.47 -1.83
C LEU A 90 -10.79 10.28 -1.91
N ASN A 91 -11.59 11.02 -1.13
CA ASN A 91 -13.05 11.02 -1.25
C ASN A 91 -13.54 11.72 -2.53
N HIS A 92 -12.66 12.45 -3.22
CA HIS A 92 -12.94 13.20 -4.45
C HIS A 92 -12.10 12.69 -5.63
N PRO A 93 -12.54 12.91 -6.89
CA PRO A 93 -11.70 12.65 -8.06
C PRO A 93 -10.36 13.40 -7.96
N CYS A 94 -9.25 12.69 -8.18
CA CYS A 94 -7.90 13.22 -8.00
C CYS A 94 -7.00 12.88 -9.19
N GLU A 95 -6.28 13.88 -9.71
CA GLU A 95 -5.19 13.65 -10.67
C GLU A 95 -3.92 13.25 -9.91
N LEU A 96 -3.69 11.94 -9.82
CA LEU A 96 -2.57 11.39 -9.05
C LEU A 96 -1.30 11.20 -9.89
N GLY A 97 -1.45 11.07 -11.20
CA GLY A 97 -0.39 10.71 -12.14
C GLY A 97 -0.61 9.31 -12.69
N SER A 98 0.45 8.71 -13.24
CA SER A 98 0.43 7.36 -13.79
C SER A 98 1.65 6.58 -13.28
N PHE A 99 1.38 5.45 -12.65
CA PHE A 99 2.33 4.63 -11.89
C PHE A 99 2.30 3.18 -12.34
N ASP A 100 3.42 2.47 -12.17
CA ASP A 100 3.51 1.05 -12.48
C ASP A 100 2.78 0.18 -11.43
N LEU A 101 2.65 0.70 -10.21
CA LEU A 101 2.01 0.04 -9.09
C LEU A 101 1.34 1.08 -8.18
N VAL A 102 0.08 0.82 -7.80
CA VAL A 102 -0.60 1.51 -6.72
C VAL A 102 -0.76 0.56 -5.53
N ILE A 103 -0.36 1.01 -4.35
CA ILE A 103 -0.46 0.27 -3.09
C ILE A 103 -1.49 0.94 -2.19
N ASP A 104 -2.44 0.16 -1.70
CA ASP A 104 -3.35 0.53 -0.63
C ASP A 104 -3.24 -0.49 0.50
N ALA A 105 -2.54 -0.11 1.56
CA ALA A 105 -2.32 -0.95 2.74
C ALA A 105 -3.33 -0.66 3.86
N GLY A 106 -4.58 -0.35 3.48
CA GLY A 106 -5.69 -0.04 4.38
C GLY A 106 -6.11 1.42 4.45
N THR A 107 -5.78 2.25 3.47
CA THR A 107 -6.20 3.67 3.45
C THR A 107 -7.63 3.83 2.98
N ILE A 108 -8.07 3.04 1.99
CA ILE A 108 -9.42 3.22 1.41
C ILE A 108 -10.55 2.96 2.41
N GLU A 109 -10.33 2.14 3.44
CA GLU A 109 -11.34 1.91 4.48
C GLU A 109 -11.56 3.13 5.39
N HIS A 110 -10.65 4.11 5.36
CA HIS A 110 -10.80 5.41 6.03
C HIS A 110 -11.39 6.48 5.09
N CYS A 111 -11.74 6.14 3.85
CA CYS A 111 -12.42 7.04 2.94
C CYS A 111 -13.92 6.81 3.02
N PHE A 112 -14.70 7.81 3.45
CA PHE A 112 -16.17 7.72 3.47
C PHE A 112 -16.75 7.43 2.08
N ASN A 113 -16.18 8.02 1.04
CA ASN A 113 -16.47 7.67 -0.35
C ASN A 113 -15.45 6.64 -0.87
N ILE A 114 -15.52 5.42 -0.32
CA ILE A 114 -14.61 4.33 -0.67
C ILE A 114 -14.61 4.02 -2.18
N GLY A 115 -15.77 4.13 -2.85
CA GLY A 115 -15.87 3.91 -4.29
C GLY A 115 -15.01 4.87 -5.10
N GLN A 116 -14.98 6.15 -4.72
CA GLN A 116 -14.11 7.14 -5.37
C GLN A 116 -12.63 6.88 -5.08
N ALA A 117 -12.28 6.45 -3.87
CA ALA A 117 -10.90 6.09 -3.55
C ALA A 117 -10.39 4.90 -4.39
N ILE A 118 -11.23 3.88 -4.61
CA ILE A 118 -10.92 2.74 -5.48
C ILE A 118 -10.80 3.19 -6.96
N ILE A 119 -11.67 4.09 -7.43
CA ILE A 119 -11.56 4.68 -8.78
C ILE A 119 -10.26 5.45 -8.94
N ASN A 120 -9.88 6.26 -7.95
CA ASN A 120 -8.61 7.00 -7.96
C ASN A 120 -7.42 6.05 -8.04
N ALA A 121 -7.46 4.91 -7.31
CA ALA A 121 -6.41 3.89 -7.40
C ALA A 121 -6.31 3.32 -8.82
N ALA A 122 -7.44 2.92 -9.41
CA ALA A 122 -7.46 2.39 -10.78
C ALA A 122 -7.00 3.40 -11.84
N GLN A 123 -7.37 4.67 -11.70
CA GLN A 123 -6.99 5.75 -12.63
C GLN A 123 -5.52 6.15 -12.53
N ALA A 124 -4.88 5.93 -11.37
CA ALA A 124 -3.48 6.27 -11.16
C ALA A 124 -2.51 5.24 -11.77
N VAL A 125 -2.99 4.16 -12.36
CA VAL A 125 -2.14 3.07 -12.88
C VAL A 125 -1.92 3.21 -14.38
N ALA A 126 -0.68 3.01 -14.82
CA ALA A 126 -0.33 2.90 -16.22
C ALA A 126 -0.83 1.59 -16.84
N VAL A 127 -1.04 1.54 -18.15
CA VAL A 127 -1.37 0.28 -18.84
C VAL A 127 -0.27 -0.76 -18.58
N GLY A 128 -0.66 -1.95 -18.11
CA GLY A 128 0.27 -3.02 -17.69
C GLY A 128 0.79 -2.89 -16.26
N GLY A 129 0.38 -1.87 -15.52
CA GLY A 129 0.63 -1.72 -14.09
C GLY A 129 -0.37 -2.50 -13.23
N HIS A 130 -0.20 -2.42 -11.92
CA HIS A 130 -0.95 -3.22 -10.95
C HIS A 130 -1.55 -2.33 -9.84
N VAL A 131 -2.63 -2.81 -9.22
CA VAL A 131 -3.10 -2.30 -7.93
C VAL A 131 -2.99 -3.42 -6.90
N PHE A 132 -2.50 -3.09 -5.72
CA PHE A 132 -2.44 -3.98 -4.58
C PHE A 132 -3.24 -3.40 -3.42
N HIS A 133 -4.27 -4.12 -2.99
CA HIS A 133 -5.08 -3.79 -1.82
C HIS A 133 -4.81 -4.79 -0.70
N ALA A 134 -4.56 -4.28 0.50
CA ALA A 134 -4.48 -5.06 1.73
C ALA A 134 -5.18 -4.34 2.91
N PRO A 135 -6.45 -3.91 2.77
CA PRO A 135 -7.20 -3.43 3.92
C PRO A 135 -7.50 -4.57 4.91
N PRO A 136 -7.67 -4.28 6.20
CA PRO A 136 -8.03 -5.30 7.17
C PRO A 136 -9.44 -5.83 6.91
N LEU A 137 -9.63 -7.13 7.13
CA LEU A 137 -10.94 -7.78 6.98
C LEU A 137 -11.89 -7.45 8.15
N SER A 138 -11.35 -7.33 9.37
CA SER A 138 -12.14 -7.07 10.57
C SER A 138 -11.31 -6.31 11.62
N MET A 139 -11.61 -5.03 11.81
CA MET A 139 -11.06 -4.20 12.90
C MET A 139 -12.13 -3.22 13.41
N LEU A 140 -12.71 -3.51 14.58
CA LEU A 140 -13.78 -2.69 15.17
C LEU A 140 -13.28 -1.28 15.53
N ASN A 141 -14.03 -0.25 15.13
CA ASN A 141 -13.73 1.16 15.35
C ASN A 141 -12.37 1.63 14.79
N HIS A 142 -11.85 0.94 13.77
CA HIS A 142 -10.61 1.30 13.10
C HIS A 142 -10.85 2.24 11.91
N GLY A 143 -11.55 1.73 10.88
CA GLY A 143 -11.99 2.50 9.71
C GLY A 143 -13.52 2.53 9.59
N PHE A 144 -14.01 3.10 8.48
CA PHE A 144 -15.44 3.15 8.17
C PHE A 144 -15.99 1.82 7.65
N TYR A 145 -15.12 0.95 7.10
CA TYR A 145 -15.51 -0.27 6.39
C TYR A 145 -14.70 -1.49 6.85
N ASN A 146 -15.38 -2.58 7.15
CA ASN A 146 -14.78 -3.93 7.10
C ASN A 146 -14.98 -4.46 5.67
N ILE A 147 -13.92 -4.52 4.88
CA ILE A 147 -14.03 -4.76 3.44
C ILE A 147 -14.09 -6.25 3.14
N ASN A 148 -15.14 -6.68 2.42
CA ASN A 148 -15.16 -8.02 1.85
C ASN A 148 -14.39 -8.04 0.51
N PRO A 149 -13.54 -9.05 0.24
CA PRO A 149 -12.78 -9.14 -1.01
C PRO A 149 -13.64 -9.08 -2.29
N THR A 150 -14.91 -9.48 -2.23
CA THR A 150 -15.85 -9.38 -3.36
C THR A 150 -16.01 -7.94 -3.87
N LEU A 151 -15.95 -6.92 -3.00
CA LEU A 151 -16.03 -5.51 -3.41
C LEU A 151 -14.91 -5.17 -4.41
N LEU A 152 -13.67 -5.51 -4.05
CA LEU A 152 -12.50 -5.20 -4.86
C LEU A 152 -12.48 -6.06 -6.12
N HIS A 153 -12.73 -7.36 -5.96
CA HIS A 153 -12.80 -8.30 -7.09
C HIS A 153 -13.78 -7.83 -8.16
N ASP A 154 -15.04 -7.57 -7.78
CA ASP A 154 -16.08 -7.23 -8.74
C ASP A 154 -15.85 -5.85 -9.36
N PHE A 155 -15.40 -4.87 -8.58
CA PHE A 155 -15.02 -3.56 -9.14
C PHE A 155 -13.96 -3.73 -10.24
N TYR A 156 -12.85 -4.41 -9.96
CA TYR A 156 -11.77 -4.53 -10.93
C TYR A 156 -12.16 -5.35 -12.16
N VAL A 157 -12.77 -6.53 -11.97
CA VAL A 157 -13.14 -7.42 -13.09
C VAL A 157 -14.21 -6.77 -13.98
N GLN A 158 -15.20 -6.11 -13.41
CA GLN A 158 -16.24 -5.43 -14.21
C GLN A 158 -15.70 -4.20 -14.96
N ASN A 159 -14.55 -3.66 -14.55
CA ASN A 159 -13.87 -2.56 -15.22
C ASN A 159 -12.69 -3.03 -16.12
N GLY A 160 -12.66 -4.31 -16.51
CA GLY A 160 -11.72 -4.84 -17.51
C GLY A 160 -10.33 -5.20 -16.98
N TRP A 161 -10.18 -5.33 -15.66
CA TRP A 161 -8.94 -5.79 -15.04
C TRP A 161 -8.93 -7.31 -14.85
N THR A 162 -7.72 -7.85 -14.68
CA THR A 162 -7.51 -9.25 -14.28
C THR A 162 -7.05 -9.29 -12.83
N VAL A 163 -7.66 -10.16 -12.03
CA VAL A 163 -7.21 -10.44 -10.66
C VAL A 163 -6.12 -11.51 -10.70
N GLU A 164 -4.89 -11.14 -10.35
CA GLU A 164 -3.76 -12.07 -10.31
C GLU A 164 -3.72 -12.90 -9.02
N VAL A 165 -4.02 -12.27 -7.88
CA VAL A 165 -4.05 -12.92 -6.57
C VAL A 165 -5.25 -12.39 -5.78
N LEU A 166 -5.99 -13.31 -5.17
CA LEU A 166 -7.01 -13.01 -4.16
C LEU A 166 -6.85 -14.02 -3.03
N THR A 167 -6.44 -13.55 -1.85
CA THR A 167 -6.16 -14.42 -0.71
C THR A 167 -6.63 -13.76 0.58
N GLY A 168 -7.09 -14.57 1.53
CA GLY A 168 -7.34 -14.15 2.91
C GLY A 168 -6.10 -14.45 3.75
N GLY A 169 -5.70 -13.48 4.58
CA GLY A 169 -4.68 -13.68 5.61
C GLY A 169 -5.12 -14.63 6.71
#